data_AF-A0A2V4A0A8-F1
#
_entry.id   AF-A0A2V4A0A8-F1
#
_cell.length_a   1.000
_cell.length_b   1.000
_cell.length_c   1.000
_cell.angle_alpha   90.00
_cell.angle_beta   90.00
_cell.angle_gamma   90.00
#
_symmetry.space_group_name_H-M   'P 1'
#
loop_
_entity.id
_entity.type
_entity.pdbx_description
1 polymer ?
#
loop_
_entity_poly.entity_id
_entity_poly.type
_entity_poly.pdbx_seq_one_letter_code
_entity_poly.pdbx_strand_id
1 'polypeptide(L)'
;MQNKFIESIANTVLLLLFFMAAVSYNGKLFGHKAEDLFKSKKDGITIVPPSKSQLQTLGIHGSLLREESKGVWTTGEDLSADRVINTLAFSKGVYGFGGPTPLLLQLDSSNRIKNILLLENNETPDFIASIESDGIISQWIGKNYKDMSTQKPDILSGATMTSNAINRSILNSLQSVSNGSNSTNWFAMMDIKTIAALLVIILGVIVSFRYKTNKHVRTIQLVLNTVVLGFWCGKFISINVLLGWTANGMNLLTSSVVFLMLVLSIVMPLFFKKKSFYCNWICPFGSAQELAGKLNKKKFHPSPSLMKVLKHTQTFITLAVFFCLWMGIASDIVNYEPFSAFIFKHASLAVLIIAGISLLISIITPRPWCRFVCPTGQILNWTNKM
;
A
#
# COMPACT_ATOMS: atom_id res chain seq x y z
N MET A 1 26.76 -19.56 -22.24
CA MET A 1 25.46 -20.10 -21.79
C MET A 1 25.40 -20.30 -20.27
N GLN A 2 26.44 -20.85 -19.63
CA GLN A 2 26.54 -21.03 -18.17
C GLN A 2 26.16 -19.80 -17.32
N ASN A 3 26.68 -18.60 -17.65
CA ASN A 3 26.34 -17.39 -16.88
C ASN A 3 24.86 -17.02 -16.92
N LYS A 4 24.16 -17.21 -18.05
CA LYS A 4 22.73 -16.90 -18.14
C LYS A 4 21.86 -17.88 -17.35
N PHE A 5 22.27 -19.15 -17.31
CA PHE A 5 21.59 -20.19 -16.54
C PHE A 5 21.75 -19.94 -15.03
N ILE A 6 22.96 -19.61 -14.58
CA ILE A 6 23.22 -19.26 -13.17
C ILE A 6 22.46 -17.98 -12.78
N GLU A 7 22.42 -16.96 -13.64
CA GLU A 7 21.62 -15.75 -13.39
C GLU A 7 20.13 -16.06 -13.31
N SER A 8 19.60 -16.94 -14.18
CA SER A 8 18.20 -17.36 -14.17
C SER A 8 17.83 -18.12 -12.89
N ILE A 9 18.66 -19.07 -12.46
CA ILE A 9 18.46 -19.80 -11.20
C ILE A 9 18.50 -18.84 -10.01
N ALA A 10 19.48 -17.94 -9.95
CA ALA A 10 19.58 -16.97 -8.86
C ALA A 10 18.34 -16.06 -8.79
N ASN A 11 17.80 -15.64 -9.93
CA ASN A 11 16.58 -14.83 -9.98
C ASN A 11 15.35 -15.62 -9.47
N THR A 12 15.22 -16.89 -9.86
CA THR A 12 14.12 -17.76 -9.42
C THR A 12 14.19 -18.05 -7.93
N VAL A 13 15.37 -18.41 -7.42
CA VAL A 13 15.61 -18.64 -5.97
C VAL A 13 15.26 -17.40 -5.18
N LEU A 14 15.62 -16.22 -5.66
CA LEU A 14 15.30 -14.99 -4.98
C LEU A 14 13.81 -14.63 -5.02
N LEU A 15 13.13 -14.87 -6.13
CA LEU A 15 11.68 -14.70 -6.21
C LEU A 15 10.99 -15.60 -5.17
N LEU A 16 11.46 -16.85 -5.04
CA LEU A 16 11.02 -17.78 -4.00
C LEU A 16 11.33 -17.26 -2.59
N LEU A 17 12.53 -16.71 -2.36
CA LEU A 17 12.88 -16.08 -1.08
C LEU A 17 11.97 -14.89 -0.76
N PHE A 18 11.59 -14.09 -1.74
CA PHE A 18 10.66 -12.98 -1.54
C PHE A 18 9.27 -13.49 -1.12
N PHE A 19 8.73 -14.51 -1.79
CA PHE A 19 7.46 -15.12 -1.40
C PHE A 19 7.54 -15.79 -0.03
N MET A 20 8.64 -16.51 0.27
CA MET A 20 8.86 -17.10 1.59
C MET A 20 8.95 -16.02 2.69
N ALA A 21 9.65 -14.91 2.43
CA ALA A 21 9.70 -13.79 3.35
C ALA A 21 8.30 -13.17 3.58
N ALA A 22 7.48 -13.06 2.53
CA ALA A 22 6.09 -12.58 2.67
C ALA A 22 5.24 -13.48 3.59
N VAL A 23 5.37 -14.80 3.42
CA VAL A 23 4.69 -15.80 4.27
C VAL A 23 5.21 -15.74 5.70
N SER A 24 6.53 -15.69 5.89
CA SER A 24 7.17 -15.71 7.21
C SER A 24 6.90 -14.43 8.00
N TYR A 25 6.93 -13.28 7.33
CA TYR A 25 6.74 -11.97 7.95
C TYR A 25 5.27 -11.67 8.28
N ASN A 26 4.32 -11.98 7.39
CA ASN A 26 2.91 -11.67 7.62
C ASN A 26 2.07 -12.86 8.12
N GLY A 27 2.62 -14.08 8.13
CA GLY A 27 1.89 -15.32 8.40
C GLY A 27 0.82 -15.66 7.35
N LYS A 28 0.78 -14.92 6.23
CA LYS A 28 -0.27 -14.99 5.20
C LYS A 28 0.29 -14.91 3.79
N LEU A 29 -0.41 -15.52 2.84
CA LEU A 29 -0.19 -15.38 1.41
C LEU A 29 -1.54 -15.15 0.71
N PHE A 30 -1.65 -14.08 -0.05
CA PHE A 30 -2.85 -13.66 -0.79
C PHE A 30 -4.14 -13.62 0.05
N GLY A 31 -4.02 -13.24 1.32
CA GLY A 31 -5.12 -13.11 2.28
C GLY A 31 -5.43 -14.39 3.06
N HIS A 32 -4.76 -15.51 2.76
CA HIS A 32 -4.93 -16.79 3.46
C HIS A 32 -3.78 -17.00 4.44
N LYS A 33 -4.05 -17.47 5.67
CA LYS A 33 -2.97 -17.85 6.60
C LYS A 33 -2.14 -18.98 6.00
N ALA A 34 -0.85 -19.02 6.31
CA ALA A 34 0.04 -20.08 5.81
C ALA A 34 -0.49 -21.49 6.15
N GLU A 35 -1.09 -21.64 7.34
CA GLU A 35 -1.73 -22.85 7.82
C GLU A 35 -2.98 -23.25 7.01
N ASP A 36 -3.68 -22.27 6.44
CA ASP A 36 -4.88 -22.45 5.63
C ASP A 36 -4.54 -22.76 4.16
N LEU A 37 -3.35 -22.41 3.68
CA LEU A 37 -2.92 -22.74 2.30
C LEU A 37 -2.71 -24.26 2.10
N PHE A 38 -2.36 -24.98 3.17
CA PHE A 38 -2.19 -26.43 3.16
C PHE A 38 -3.45 -27.19 3.60
N LYS A 39 -4.47 -26.49 4.11
CA LYS A 39 -5.81 -27.06 4.35
C LYS A 39 -6.69 -26.74 3.14
N SER A 40 -7.20 -27.77 2.46
CA SER A 40 -8.05 -27.66 1.28
C SER A 40 -9.44 -27.05 1.57
N LYS A 41 -9.52 -25.84 2.10
CA LYS A 41 -10.79 -25.12 2.28
C LYS A 41 -10.67 -23.69 1.76
N LYS A 42 -11.24 -23.49 0.56
CA LYS A 42 -11.52 -22.17 0.00
C LYS A 42 -12.61 -21.50 0.82
N ASP A 43 -12.26 -20.92 1.96
CA ASP A 43 -13.13 -19.95 2.61
C ASP A 43 -12.75 -18.58 2.03
N GLY A 44 -13.35 -18.24 0.88
CA GLY A 44 -13.49 -16.83 0.52
C GLY A 44 -14.24 -16.14 1.64
N ILE A 45 -13.86 -14.92 2.00
CA ILE A 45 -14.44 -14.15 3.12
C ILE A 45 -15.97 -14.30 3.15
N THR A 46 -16.46 -15.18 4.03
CA THR A 46 -17.88 -15.48 4.19
C THR A 46 -18.44 -14.45 5.15
N ILE A 47 -19.38 -13.65 4.66
CA ILE A 47 -20.10 -12.71 5.50
C ILE A 47 -21.15 -13.52 6.25
N VAL A 48 -20.87 -13.78 7.53
CA VAL A 48 -21.74 -14.55 8.42
C VAL A 48 -22.63 -13.56 9.18
N PRO A 49 -23.90 -13.91 9.47
CA PRO A 49 -24.75 -13.12 10.36
C PRO A 49 -24.11 -12.90 11.74
N PRO A 50 -24.38 -11.75 12.38
CA PRO A 50 -23.84 -11.43 13.70
C PRO A 50 -24.31 -12.45 14.75
N SER A 51 -23.41 -12.82 15.66
CA SER A 51 -23.70 -13.76 16.74
C SER A 51 -24.61 -13.14 17.80
N LYS A 52 -25.26 -13.98 18.62
CA LYS A 52 -26.09 -13.51 19.75
C LYS A 52 -25.29 -12.62 20.73
N SER A 53 -24.01 -12.91 20.97
CA SER A 53 -23.17 -12.08 21.84
C SER A 53 -22.87 -10.72 21.21
N GLN A 54 -22.57 -10.68 19.90
CA GLN A 54 -22.35 -9.42 19.18
C GLN A 54 -23.59 -8.53 19.17
N LEU A 55 -24.78 -9.12 19.01
CA LEU A 55 -26.05 -8.40 19.09
C LEU A 55 -26.30 -7.84 20.50
N GLN A 56 -26.01 -8.61 21.55
CA GLN A 56 -26.11 -8.13 22.93
C GLN A 56 -25.16 -6.96 23.21
N THR A 57 -23.93 -7.01 22.70
CA THR A 57 -22.97 -5.88 22.82
C THR A 57 -23.47 -4.62 22.10
N LEU A 58 -24.22 -4.78 20.99
CA LEU A 58 -24.89 -3.69 20.31
C LEU A 58 -26.20 -3.23 21.01
N GLY A 59 -26.57 -3.84 22.13
CA GLY A 59 -27.81 -3.54 22.86
C GLY A 59 -29.08 -4.10 22.22
N ILE A 60 -28.95 -5.07 21.31
CA ILE A 60 -30.06 -5.72 20.61
C ILE A 60 -30.41 -7.02 21.34
N HIS A 61 -31.57 -7.06 22.00
CA HIS A 61 -32.05 -8.22 22.75
C HIS A 61 -33.21 -8.93 22.04
N GLY A 62 -33.10 -10.25 21.86
CA GLY A 62 -34.22 -11.12 21.48
C GLY A 62 -34.80 -10.91 20.07
N SER A 63 -34.15 -10.15 19.20
CA SER A 63 -34.69 -9.79 17.89
C SER A 63 -34.44 -10.86 16.82
N LEU A 64 -35.44 -11.14 15.99
CA LEU A 64 -35.27 -11.92 14.75
C LEU A 64 -34.49 -11.07 13.75
N LEU A 65 -33.40 -11.64 13.20
CA LEU A 65 -32.62 -11.02 12.13
C LEU A 65 -33.13 -11.51 10.78
N ARG A 66 -33.55 -10.58 9.93
CA ARG A 66 -33.87 -10.85 8.53
C ARG A 66 -32.79 -10.24 7.64
N GLU A 67 -32.16 -11.05 6.80
CA GLU A 67 -31.20 -10.57 5.82
C GLU A 67 -31.93 -9.81 4.71
N GLU A 68 -31.60 -8.52 4.55
CA GLU A 68 -32.14 -7.66 3.51
C GLU A 68 -31.29 -7.75 2.25
N SER A 69 -29.96 -7.77 2.43
CA SER A 69 -28.97 -7.99 1.38
C SER A 69 -27.68 -8.52 2.02
N LYS A 70 -26.74 -8.99 1.19
CA LYS A 70 -25.50 -9.62 1.69
C LYS A 70 -24.77 -8.70 2.68
N GLY A 71 -24.77 -9.06 3.96
CA GLY A 71 -24.14 -8.28 5.03
C GLY A 71 -24.98 -7.17 5.65
N VAL A 72 -26.28 -7.12 5.37
CA VAL A 72 -27.25 -6.18 5.97
C VAL A 72 -28.42 -6.97 6.52
N TRP A 73 -28.67 -6.83 7.81
CA TRP A 73 -29.78 -7.46 8.51
C TRP A 73 -30.68 -6.40 9.15
N THR A 74 -31.97 -6.70 9.29
CA THR A 74 -32.95 -5.87 9.99
C THR A 74 -33.40 -6.59 11.26
N THR A 75 -33.63 -5.83 12.34
CA THR A 75 -34.09 -6.36 13.63
C THR A 75 -35.60 -6.22 13.78
N GLY A 76 -36.36 -7.29 13.58
CA GLY A 76 -37.83 -7.28 13.71
C GLY A 76 -38.60 -7.39 12.38
N GLU A 77 -39.94 -7.37 12.45
CA GLU A 77 -40.83 -7.60 11.30
C GLU A 77 -41.22 -6.31 10.53
N ASP A 78 -41.05 -5.13 11.14
CA ASP A 78 -41.49 -3.84 10.58
C ASP A 78 -40.37 -3.00 9.94
N LEU A 79 -40.75 -2.14 8.99
CA LEU A 79 -39.89 -1.15 8.29
C LEU A 79 -39.28 -0.07 9.22
N SER A 80 -39.67 -0.03 10.50
CA SER A 80 -39.08 0.83 11.55
C SER A 80 -37.95 0.15 12.33
N ALA A 81 -37.56 -1.06 11.94
CA ALA A 81 -36.48 -1.84 12.55
C ALA A 81 -35.09 -1.19 12.38
N ASP A 82 -34.25 -1.33 13.39
CA ASP A 82 -32.83 -1.03 13.27
C ASP A 82 -32.17 -1.96 12.25
N ARG A 83 -31.15 -1.45 11.56
CA ARG A 83 -30.34 -2.24 10.62
C ARG A 83 -28.99 -2.56 11.24
N VAL A 84 -28.54 -3.79 11.08
CA VAL A 84 -27.18 -4.22 11.44
C VAL A 84 -26.41 -4.49 10.17
N ILE A 85 -25.26 -3.85 10.01
CA ILE A 85 -24.44 -3.93 8.80
C ILE A 85 -23.06 -4.45 9.15
N ASN A 86 -22.62 -5.50 8.47
CA ASN A 86 -21.22 -5.92 8.50
C ASN A 86 -20.44 -5.20 7.41
N THR A 87 -19.52 -4.32 7.81
CA THR A 87 -18.78 -3.48 6.87
C THR A 87 -17.93 -4.28 5.90
N LEU A 88 -17.55 -5.52 6.25
CA LEU A 88 -16.78 -6.42 5.40
C LEU A 88 -17.47 -6.72 4.05
N ALA A 89 -18.80 -6.61 4.01
CA ALA A 89 -19.58 -6.72 2.77
C ALA A 89 -19.34 -5.57 1.78
N PHE A 90 -18.94 -4.40 2.27
CA PHE A 90 -18.83 -3.16 1.51
C PHE A 90 -17.41 -2.57 1.49
N SER A 91 -16.49 -3.18 2.25
CA SER A 91 -15.11 -2.72 2.41
C SER A 91 -14.10 -3.62 1.69
N LYS A 92 -14.53 -4.32 0.62
CA LYS A 92 -13.63 -5.17 -0.17
C LYS A 92 -12.41 -4.37 -0.65
N GLY A 93 -11.25 -4.76 -0.14
CA GLY A 93 -9.97 -4.14 -0.48
C GLY A 93 -9.64 -2.85 0.30
N VAL A 94 -10.35 -2.58 1.38
CA VAL A 94 -9.97 -1.58 2.39
C VAL A 94 -9.19 -2.30 3.49
N TYR A 95 -7.99 -1.82 3.80
CA TYR A 95 -7.08 -2.47 4.74
C TYR A 95 -6.45 -1.45 5.68
N GLY A 96 -6.40 -1.79 6.97
CA GLY A 96 -5.58 -1.13 7.97
C GLY A 96 -4.15 -1.65 7.96
N PHE A 97 -3.41 -1.40 9.03
CA PHE A 97 -2.02 -1.83 9.18
C PHE A 97 -1.90 -3.36 9.27
N GLY A 98 -2.81 -4.01 10.00
CA GLY A 98 -2.83 -5.46 10.20
C GLY A 98 -3.66 -6.27 9.19
N GLY A 99 -4.42 -5.59 8.33
CA GLY A 99 -5.30 -6.22 7.34
C GLY A 99 -6.73 -5.66 7.37
N PRO A 100 -7.76 -6.46 7.03
CA PRO A 100 -9.14 -6.01 7.13
C PRO A 100 -9.51 -5.64 8.57
N THR A 101 -10.22 -4.54 8.74
CA THR A 101 -10.80 -4.10 10.03
C THR A 101 -12.33 -4.15 9.97
N PRO A 102 -12.92 -5.35 10.05
CA PRO A 102 -14.36 -5.51 9.96
C PRO A 102 -15.07 -4.89 11.18
N LEU A 103 -16.23 -4.28 10.93
CA LEU A 103 -17.05 -3.62 11.95
C LEU A 103 -18.50 -4.08 11.77
N LEU A 104 -19.25 -4.15 12.87
CA LEU A 104 -20.70 -4.16 12.85
C LEU A 104 -21.20 -2.75 13.16
N LEU A 105 -22.06 -2.23 12.30
CA LEU A 105 -22.74 -0.95 12.50
C LEU A 105 -24.21 -1.22 12.82
N GLN A 106 -24.73 -0.64 13.89
CA GLN A 106 -26.16 -0.57 14.14
C GLN A 106 -26.66 0.79 13.64
N LEU A 107 -27.60 0.79 12.71
CA LEU A 107 -28.26 1.98 12.21
C LEU A 107 -29.71 2.05 12.70
N ASP A 108 -30.18 3.26 12.94
CA ASP A 108 -31.60 3.54 13.16
C ASP A 108 -32.39 3.54 11.84
N SER A 109 -33.71 3.69 11.94
CA SER A 109 -34.62 3.80 10.79
C SER A 109 -34.34 5.00 9.86
N SER A 110 -33.54 5.96 10.31
CA SER A 110 -33.07 7.13 9.54
C SER A 110 -31.64 6.94 8.99
N ASN A 111 -31.09 5.73 9.06
CA ASN A 111 -29.71 5.38 8.67
C ASN A 111 -28.62 6.17 9.42
N ARG A 112 -28.88 6.58 10.67
CA ARG A 112 -27.86 7.14 11.57
C ARG A 112 -27.27 6.04 12.43
N ILE A 113 -25.96 6.12 12.69
CA ILE A 113 -25.26 5.12 13.49
C ILE A 113 -25.64 5.26 14.98
N LYS A 114 -26.19 4.20 15.58
CA LYS A 114 -26.42 4.09 17.03
C LYS A 114 -25.19 3.55 17.76
N ASN A 115 -24.63 2.45 17.25
CA ASN A 115 -23.50 1.74 17.84
C ASN A 115 -22.57 1.17 16.77
N ILE A 116 -21.31 0.98 17.15
CA ILE A 116 -20.28 0.33 16.33
C ILE A 116 -19.57 -0.70 17.19
N LEU A 117 -19.43 -1.91 16.67
CA LEU A 117 -18.64 -2.97 17.29
C LEU A 117 -17.49 -3.36 16.36
N LEU A 118 -16.26 -3.28 16.88
CA LEU A 118 -15.10 -3.80 16.19
C LEU A 118 -15.08 -5.32 16.24
N LEU A 119 -15.00 -5.95 15.07
CA LEU A 119 -14.87 -7.40 14.94
C LEU A 119 -13.41 -7.82 15.01
N GLU A 120 -13.18 -9.14 15.12
CA GLU A 120 -11.83 -9.71 15.12
C GLU A 120 -11.00 -9.19 13.93
N ASN A 121 -9.80 -8.73 14.25
CA ASN A 121 -8.89 -8.11 13.31
C ASN A 121 -7.44 -8.34 13.77
N ASN A 122 -6.49 -7.99 12.91
CA ASN A 122 -5.07 -8.24 13.10
C ASN A 122 -4.27 -6.96 13.42
N GLU A 123 -4.94 -5.90 13.88
CA GLU A 123 -4.28 -4.65 14.23
C GLU A 123 -3.43 -4.81 15.51
N THR A 124 -2.54 -3.85 15.77
CA THR A 124 -1.70 -3.88 16.96
C THR A 124 -2.55 -3.66 18.23
N PRO A 125 -2.22 -4.32 19.36
CA PRO A 125 -2.96 -4.13 20.61
C PRO A 125 -3.06 -2.67 21.05
N ASP A 126 -1.99 -1.90 20.87
CA ASP A 126 -1.94 -0.46 21.17
C ASP A 126 -2.99 0.32 20.37
N PHE A 127 -3.26 -0.06 19.12
CA PHE A 127 -4.29 0.57 18.30
C PHE A 127 -5.70 0.22 18.78
N ILE A 128 -5.93 -1.03 19.20
CA ILE A 128 -7.22 -1.44 19.76
C ILE A 128 -7.52 -0.62 21.03
N ALA A 129 -6.53 -0.46 21.91
CA ALA A 129 -6.64 0.40 23.08
C ALA A 129 -6.90 1.87 22.69
N SER A 130 -6.27 2.37 21.62
CA SER A 130 -6.45 3.73 21.12
C SER A 130 -7.85 3.97 20.54
N ILE A 131 -8.50 2.95 19.95
CA ILE A 131 -9.90 3.07 19.49
C ILE A 131 -10.84 3.36 20.67
N GLU A 132 -10.58 2.69 21.80
CA GLU A 132 -11.38 2.82 23.01
C GLU A 132 -11.09 4.14 23.75
N SER A 133 -9.84 4.63 23.75
CA SER A 133 -9.44 5.86 24.44
C SER A 133 -9.64 7.15 23.63
N ASP A 134 -9.39 7.12 22.31
CA ASP A 134 -9.21 8.34 21.50
C ASP A 134 -10.44 8.67 20.63
N GLY A 135 -11.52 7.89 20.71
CA GLY A 135 -12.83 8.30 20.22
C GLY A 135 -13.02 8.25 18.70
N ILE A 136 -12.23 7.44 17.96
CA ILE A 136 -12.43 7.27 16.51
C ILE A 136 -13.82 6.71 16.19
N ILE A 137 -14.42 5.95 17.10
CA ILE A 137 -15.78 5.41 16.97
C ILE A 137 -16.83 6.46 17.35
N SER A 138 -16.60 7.23 18.43
CA SER A 138 -17.58 8.19 18.95
C SER A 138 -17.94 9.30 17.97
N GLN A 139 -17.01 9.71 17.09
CA GLN A 139 -17.30 10.71 16.05
C GLN A 139 -18.36 10.26 15.03
N TRP A 140 -18.58 8.94 14.88
CA TRP A 140 -19.54 8.38 13.94
C TRP A 140 -20.94 8.23 14.55
N ILE A 141 -21.04 8.18 15.87
CA ILE A 141 -22.31 7.99 16.57
C ILE A 141 -23.25 9.17 16.28
N GLY A 142 -24.49 8.87 15.91
CA GLY A 142 -25.53 9.82 15.53
C GLY A 142 -25.41 10.38 14.09
N LYS A 143 -24.34 10.05 13.36
CA LYS A 143 -24.10 10.55 12.00
C LYS A 143 -24.64 9.59 10.94
N ASN A 144 -25.05 10.15 9.80
CA ASN A 144 -25.37 9.40 8.58
C ASN A 144 -24.39 9.73 7.44
N TYR A 145 -24.59 9.10 6.27
CA TYR A 145 -23.74 9.31 5.09
C TYR A 145 -23.62 10.80 4.68
N LYS A 146 -24.73 11.54 4.68
CA LYS A 146 -24.76 12.95 4.25
C LYS A 146 -23.96 13.84 5.20
N ASP A 147 -24.09 13.61 6.51
CA ASP A 147 -23.38 14.37 7.55
C ASP A 147 -21.84 14.24 7.41
N MET A 148 -21.33 13.05 7.08
CA MET A 148 -19.88 12.77 7.01
C MET A 148 -19.29 12.92 5.60
N SER A 149 -20.11 13.10 4.57
CA SER A 149 -19.64 13.47 3.23
C SER A 149 -19.01 14.88 3.18
N THR A 150 -19.35 15.74 4.15
CA THR A 150 -18.87 17.13 4.26
C THR A 150 -17.82 17.32 5.35
N GLN A 151 -17.82 16.49 6.40
CA GLN A 151 -16.85 16.52 7.50
C GLN A 151 -15.91 15.30 7.40
N LYS A 152 -14.61 15.55 7.25
CA LYS A 152 -13.62 14.47 7.29
C LYS A 152 -13.44 14.02 8.75
N PRO A 153 -13.64 12.73 9.07
CA PRO A 153 -13.40 12.21 10.40
C PRO A 153 -11.91 12.27 10.75
N ASP A 154 -11.62 12.46 12.02
CA ASP A 154 -10.27 12.57 12.55
C ASP A 154 -9.51 11.24 12.41
N ILE A 155 -8.18 11.36 12.34
CA ILE A 155 -7.25 10.27 12.12
C ILE A 155 -6.29 10.24 13.31
N LEU A 156 -6.11 9.06 13.91
CA LEU A 156 -5.15 8.88 14.99
C LEU A 156 -3.70 8.96 14.47
N SER A 157 -2.89 9.75 15.17
CA SER A 157 -1.46 9.86 14.90
C SER A 157 -0.78 8.52 15.21
N GLY A 158 0.05 8.02 14.29
CA GLY A 158 0.68 6.69 14.43
C GLY A 158 -0.17 5.52 13.92
N ALA A 159 -1.50 5.66 13.80
CA ALA A 159 -2.41 4.64 13.27
C ALA A 159 -3.20 5.11 12.05
N THR A 160 -2.57 5.92 11.20
CA THR A 160 -3.22 6.60 10.07
C THR A 160 -3.77 5.62 9.03
N MET A 161 -3.09 4.50 8.75
CA MET A 161 -3.59 3.51 7.78
C MET A 161 -4.89 2.87 8.26
N THR A 162 -4.91 2.42 9.51
CA THR A 162 -6.06 1.75 10.11
C THR A 162 -7.23 2.70 10.36
N SER A 163 -6.95 3.92 10.80
CA SER A 163 -7.96 4.99 10.91
C SER A 163 -8.65 5.26 9.57
N ASN A 164 -7.87 5.38 8.50
CA ASN A 164 -8.41 5.57 7.16
C ASN A 164 -9.21 4.36 6.67
N ALA A 165 -8.79 3.15 7.06
CA ALA A 165 -9.49 1.92 6.71
C ALA A 165 -10.88 1.86 7.36
N ILE A 166 -10.96 2.13 8.66
CA ILE A 166 -12.23 2.20 9.42
C ILE A 166 -13.15 3.27 8.80
N ASN A 167 -12.65 4.49 8.62
CA ASN A 167 -13.44 5.60 8.09
C ASN A 167 -14.00 5.28 6.69
N ARG A 168 -13.20 4.66 5.81
CA ARG A 168 -13.67 4.24 4.48
C ARG A 168 -14.66 3.09 4.54
N SER A 169 -14.44 2.10 5.41
CA SER A 169 -15.35 0.97 5.59
C SER A 169 -16.73 1.45 6.03
N ILE A 170 -16.79 2.36 7.01
CA ILE A 170 -18.06 2.95 7.48
C ILE A 170 -18.73 3.76 6.36
N LEU A 171 -17.99 4.65 5.68
CA LEU A 171 -18.55 5.47 4.59
C LEU A 171 -19.13 4.61 3.46
N ASN A 172 -18.41 3.59 3.02
CA ASN A 172 -18.87 2.69 1.96
C ASN A 172 -20.17 1.98 2.38
N SER A 173 -20.22 1.47 3.62
CA SER A 173 -21.42 0.81 4.15
C SER A 173 -22.62 1.75 4.24
N LEU A 174 -22.43 2.97 4.74
CA LEU A 174 -23.50 3.97 4.81
C LEU A 174 -23.97 4.41 3.41
N GLN A 175 -23.05 4.55 2.45
CA GLN A 175 -23.37 4.91 1.07
C GLN A 175 -24.23 3.83 0.41
N SER A 176 -23.86 2.56 0.58
CA SER A 176 -24.58 1.42 0.00
C SER A 176 -26.00 1.26 0.55
N VAL A 177 -26.24 1.61 1.81
CA VAL A 177 -27.57 1.53 2.43
C VAL A 177 -28.40 2.79 2.18
N SER A 178 -27.77 3.96 2.02
CA SER A 178 -28.46 5.23 1.75
C SER A 178 -28.89 5.40 0.29
N ASN A 179 -28.16 4.84 -0.66
CA ASN A 179 -28.46 4.92 -2.09
C ASN A 179 -28.69 3.51 -2.62
N GLY A 180 -29.95 3.07 -2.70
CA GLY A 180 -30.31 1.80 -3.34
C GLY A 180 -29.56 1.65 -4.66
N SER A 181 -28.68 0.64 -4.72
CA SER A 181 -27.83 0.22 -5.85
C SER A 181 -27.72 1.22 -7.02
N ASN A 182 -27.10 2.38 -6.80
CA ASN A 182 -26.61 3.17 -7.93
C ASN A 182 -25.28 2.57 -8.37
N SER A 183 -25.28 2.04 -9.60
CA SER A 183 -24.09 1.59 -10.31
C SER A 183 -22.98 2.64 -10.15
N THR A 184 -21.90 2.23 -9.51
CA THR A 184 -20.74 3.09 -9.28
C THR A 184 -20.12 3.41 -10.62
N ASN A 185 -20.36 4.62 -11.12
CA ASN A 185 -19.63 5.20 -12.23
C ASN A 185 -18.14 5.29 -11.83
N TRP A 186 -17.36 4.29 -12.24
CA TRP A 186 -15.93 4.14 -11.92
C TRP A 186 -15.08 5.38 -12.29
N PHE A 187 -15.54 6.19 -13.25
CA PHE A 187 -14.92 7.46 -13.63
C PHE A 187 -15.05 8.57 -12.56
N ALA A 188 -16.13 8.57 -11.77
CA ALA A 188 -16.42 9.65 -10.82
C ALA A 188 -15.60 9.56 -9.51
N MET A 189 -14.84 8.48 -9.32
CA MET A 189 -14.07 8.19 -8.10
C MET A 189 -12.55 8.40 -8.28
N MET A 190 -12.10 8.89 -9.45
CA MET A 190 -10.69 9.20 -9.67
C MET A 190 -10.32 10.50 -8.96
N ASP A 191 -9.70 10.36 -7.78
CA ASP A 191 -9.02 11.46 -7.07
C ASP A 191 -8.09 12.22 -8.03
N ILE A 192 -8.07 13.55 -7.95
CA ILE A 192 -7.21 14.42 -8.77
C ILE A 192 -5.74 13.99 -8.70
N LYS A 193 -5.31 13.47 -7.55
CA LYS A 193 -3.96 12.91 -7.35
C LYS A 193 -3.68 11.69 -8.22
N THR A 194 -4.69 10.84 -8.44
CA THR A 194 -4.58 9.66 -9.30
C THR A 194 -4.41 10.08 -10.76
N ILE A 195 -5.23 11.03 -11.23
CA ILE A 195 -5.13 11.57 -12.59
C ILE A 195 -3.75 12.21 -12.80
N ALA A 196 -3.32 13.07 -11.87
CA ALA A 196 -2.01 13.71 -11.94
C ALA A 196 -0.86 12.69 -11.97
N ALA A 197 -0.92 11.64 -11.14
CA ALA A 197 0.09 10.60 -11.13
C ALA A 197 0.16 9.83 -12.46
N LEU A 198 -1.00 9.48 -13.04
CA LEU A 198 -1.07 8.80 -14.34
C LEU A 198 -0.48 9.67 -15.46
N LEU A 199 -0.80 10.96 -15.48
CA LEU A 199 -0.24 11.89 -16.45
C LEU A 199 1.29 11.96 -16.35
N VAL A 200 1.85 12.05 -15.14
CA VAL A 200 3.31 12.07 -14.94
C VAL A 200 3.97 10.77 -15.38
N ILE A 201 3.33 9.62 -15.16
CA ILE A 201 3.81 8.31 -15.64
C ILE A 201 3.82 8.27 -17.18
N ILE A 202 2.73 8.69 -17.82
CA ILE A 202 2.60 8.73 -19.28
C ILE A 202 3.68 9.64 -19.88
N LEU A 203 3.89 10.83 -19.30
CA LEU A 203 4.98 11.73 -19.69
C LEU A 203 6.34 11.05 -19.53
N GLY A 204 6.58 10.34 -18.41
CA GLY A 204 7.80 9.58 -18.18
C GLY A 204 8.08 8.55 -19.27
N VAL A 205 7.05 7.82 -19.72
CA VAL A 205 7.13 6.89 -20.85
C VAL A 205 7.47 7.63 -22.14
N ILE A 206 6.72 8.68 -22.50
CA ILE A 206 6.92 9.46 -23.73
C ILE A 206 8.35 10.04 -23.78
N VAL A 207 8.79 10.69 -22.70
CA VAL A 207 10.12 11.28 -22.59
C VAL A 207 11.20 10.22 -22.74
N SER A 208 11.00 9.03 -22.17
CA SER A 208 11.96 7.92 -22.29
C SER A 208 12.18 7.46 -23.74
N PHE A 209 11.17 7.57 -24.60
CA PHE A 209 11.24 7.17 -26.01
C PHE A 209 11.69 8.31 -26.92
N ARG A 210 11.01 9.47 -26.84
CA ARG A 210 11.12 10.56 -27.81
C ARG A 210 12.18 11.60 -27.45
N TYR A 211 12.33 11.92 -26.16
CA TYR A 211 13.09 13.10 -25.71
C TYR A 211 14.25 12.76 -24.77
N LYS A 212 14.75 11.51 -24.81
CA LYS A 212 15.78 11.02 -23.87
C LYS A 212 17.07 11.85 -23.85
N THR A 213 17.40 12.52 -24.96
CA THR A 213 18.62 13.34 -25.12
C THR A 213 18.42 14.80 -24.71
N ASN A 214 17.17 15.29 -24.60
CA ASN A 214 16.89 16.67 -24.24
C ASN A 214 17.00 16.86 -22.72
N LYS A 215 18.03 17.62 -22.30
CA LYS A 215 18.35 17.86 -20.88
C LYS A 215 17.26 18.64 -20.15
N HIS A 216 16.54 19.54 -20.82
CA HIS A 216 15.49 20.35 -20.20
C HIS A 216 14.26 19.49 -19.91
N VAL A 217 13.75 18.78 -20.92
CA VAL A 217 12.61 17.86 -20.76
C VAL A 217 12.93 16.78 -19.73
N ARG A 218 14.16 16.26 -19.74
CA ARG A 218 14.63 15.33 -18.71
C ARG A 218 14.56 15.92 -17.30
N THR A 219 14.97 17.18 -17.13
CA THR A 219 14.93 17.87 -15.82
C THR A 219 13.50 18.12 -15.38
N ILE A 220 12.61 18.53 -16.29
CA ILE A 220 11.19 18.70 -16.00
C ILE A 220 10.58 17.38 -15.51
N GLN A 221 10.85 16.27 -16.20
CA GLN A 221 10.35 14.95 -15.77
C GLN A 221 10.87 14.56 -14.38
N LEU A 222 12.14 14.85 -14.08
CA LEU A 222 12.72 14.58 -12.76
C LEU A 222 11.99 15.38 -11.66
N VAL A 223 11.72 16.66 -11.91
CA VAL A 223 10.98 17.52 -10.97
C VAL A 223 9.55 17.01 -10.78
N LEU A 224 8.85 16.66 -11.88
CA LEU A 224 7.50 16.10 -11.82
C LEU A 224 7.46 14.79 -11.01
N ASN A 225 8.41 13.88 -11.21
CA ASN A 225 8.49 12.65 -10.42
C ASN A 225 8.68 12.94 -8.93
N THR A 226 9.59 13.86 -8.58
CA THR A 226 9.89 14.19 -7.18
C THR A 226 8.73 14.92 -6.50
N VAL A 227 8.14 15.91 -7.15
CA VAL A 227 7.10 16.78 -6.56
C VAL A 227 5.73 16.12 -6.63
N VAL A 228 5.29 15.65 -7.81
CA VAL A 228 3.95 15.10 -8.00
C VAL A 228 3.87 13.68 -7.45
N LEU A 229 4.69 12.75 -7.97
CA LEU A 229 4.60 11.35 -7.54
C LEU A 229 5.10 11.14 -6.10
N GLY A 230 6.16 11.86 -5.72
CA GLY A 230 6.72 11.86 -4.36
C GLY A 230 5.88 12.67 -3.38
N PHE A 231 6.12 13.98 -3.29
CA PHE A 231 5.56 14.82 -2.22
C PHE A 231 4.03 14.96 -2.24
N TRP A 232 3.40 15.05 -3.42
CA TRP A 232 1.95 15.31 -3.50
C TRP A 232 1.10 14.04 -3.44
N CYS A 233 1.46 13.01 -4.21
CA CYS A 233 0.72 11.77 -4.33
C CYS A 233 1.19 10.68 -3.34
N GLY A 234 2.48 10.65 -2.96
CA GLY A 234 3.03 9.61 -2.10
C GLY A 234 2.93 8.20 -2.70
N LYS A 235 3.06 8.08 -4.04
CA LYS A 235 2.89 6.81 -4.77
C LYS A 235 4.24 6.34 -5.30
N PHE A 236 4.73 5.21 -4.79
CA PHE A 236 6.00 4.60 -5.17
C PHE A 236 5.95 3.09 -4.95
N ILE A 237 6.77 2.36 -5.72
CA ILE A 237 7.07 0.95 -5.48
C ILE A 237 8.06 0.88 -4.31
N SER A 238 7.70 0.11 -3.28
CA SER A 238 8.52 -0.21 -2.11
C SER A 238 8.33 -1.67 -1.74
N ILE A 239 9.30 -2.26 -1.02
CA ILE A 239 9.23 -3.66 -0.64
C ILE A 239 8.07 -3.90 0.35
N ASN A 240 7.75 -2.91 1.19
CA ASN A 240 6.61 -2.95 2.10
C ASN A 240 5.28 -3.06 1.35
N VAL A 241 5.09 -2.25 0.30
CA VAL A 241 3.88 -2.31 -0.54
C VAL A 241 3.78 -3.66 -1.25
N LEU A 242 4.88 -4.18 -1.78
CA LEU A 242 4.90 -5.48 -2.44
C LEU A 242 4.60 -6.62 -1.46
N LEU A 243 5.21 -6.62 -0.27
CA LEU A 243 4.97 -7.60 0.78
C LEU A 243 3.50 -7.56 1.24
N GLY A 244 2.95 -6.36 1.43
CA GLY A 244 1.54 -6.17 1.76
C GLY A 244 0.60 -6.75 0.71
N TRP A 245 0.88 -6.54 -0.58
CA TRP A 245 0.09 -7.13 -1.67
C TRP A 245 0.23 -8.65 -1.74
N THR A 246 1.44 -9.19 -1.55
CA THR A 246 1.62 -10.64 -1.52
C THR A 246 0.96 -11.29 -0.32
N ALA A 247 0.91 -10.62 0.82
CA ALA A 247 0.33 -11.19 2.04
C ALA A 247 -1.19 -11.07 2.08
N ASN A 248 -1.75 -9.95 1.64
CA ASN A 248 -3.16 -9.62 1.84
C ASN A 248 -3.98 -9.57 0.53
N GLY A 249 -3.31 -9.75 -0.62
CA GLY A 249 -3.90 -9.47 -1.93
C GLY A 249 -3.85 -7.98 -2.27
N MET A 250 -4.12 -7.66 -3.55
CA MET A 250 -4.07 -6.29 -4.07
C MET A 250 -5.47 -5.79 -4.40
N ASN A 251 -5.82 -4.60 -3.89
CA ASN A 251 -6.98 -3.87 -4.38
C ASN A 251 -6.59 -2.98 -5.58
N LEU A 252 -7.00 -3.38 -6.79
CA LEU A 252 -6.70 -2.64 -8.02
C LEU A 252 -7.23 -1.20 -8.00
N LEU A 253 -8.33 -0.92 -7.30
CA LEU A 253 -8.93 0.42 -7.30
C LEU A 253 -8.03 1.44 -6.59
N THR A 254 -7.46 1.08 -5.43
CA THR A 254 -6.63 1.97 -4.61
C THR A 254 -5.14 1.95 -5.00
N SER A 255 -4.72 0.84 -5.61
CA SER A 255 -3.32 0.56 -5.96
C SER A 255 -3.01 0.65 -7.45
N SER A 256 -3.98 1.04 -8.28
CA SER A 256 -3.88 1.14 -9.75
C SER A 256 -2.61 1.83 -10.25
N VAL A 257 -2.25 2.98 -9.66
CA VAL A 257 -1.06 3.75 -10.03
C VAL A 257 0.23 2.97 -9.78
N VAL A 258 0.40 2.41 -8.57
CA VAL A 258 1.63 1.67 -8.21
C VAL A 258 1.69 0.36 -8.99
N PHE A 259 0.54 -0.27 -9.25
CA PHE A 259 0.46 -1.46 -10.09
C PHE A 259 0.89 -1.15 -11.52
N LEU A 260 0.43 -0.05 -12.10
CA LEU A 260 0.90 0.40 -13.41
C LEU A 260 2.41 0.66 -13.42
N MET A 261 2.96 1.30 -12.37
CA MET A 261 4.41 1.47 -12.25
C MET A 261 5.14 0.12 -12.22
N LEU A 262 4.61 -0.89 -11.53
CA LEU A 262 5.18 -2.23 -11.45
C LEU A 262 5.15 -2.92 -12.83
N VAL A 263 4.00 -2.88 -13.52
CA VAL A 263 3.86 -3.43 -14.88
C VAL A 263 4.87 -2.77 -15.82
N LEU A 264 4.96 -1.44 -15.82
CA LEU A 264 5.93 -0.71 -16.64
C LEU A 264 7.38 -1.04 -16.27
N SER A 265 7.66 -1.35 -15.01
CA SER A 265 9.00 -1.76 -14.55
C SER A 265 9.48 -3.05 -15.19
N ILE A 266 8.56 -3.92 -15.62
CA ILE A 266 8.81 -5.23 -16.23
C ILE A 266 8.71 -5.14 -17.76
N VAL A 267 7.62 -4.55 -18.27
CA VAL A 267 7.33 -4.44 -19.72
C VAL A 267 8.40 -3.62 -20.45
N MET A 268 8.84 -2.50 -19.88
CA MET A 268 9.75 -1.58 -20.56
C MET A 268 11.15 -2.19 -20.80
N PRO A 269 11.76 -2.88 -19.82
CA PRO A 269 12.99 -3.64 -20.02
C PRO A 269 12.84 -4.82 -20.99
N LEU A 270 11.76 -5.61 -20.88
CA LEU A 270 11.56 -6.82 -21.68
C LEU A 270 11.34 -6.51 -23.16
N PHE A 271 10.40 -5.61 -23.48
CA PHE A 271 10.01 -5.34 -24.87
C PHE A 271 10.82 -4.22 -25.52
N PHE A 272 11.25 -3.22 -24.74
CA PHE A 272 11.88 -2.00 -25.27
C PHE A 272 13.35 -1.82 -24.87
N LYS A 273 13.96 -2.83 -24.23
CA LYS A 273 15.36 -2.86 -23.79
C LYS A 273 15.74 -1.69 -22.86
N LYS A 274 14.75 -1.07 -22.18
CA LYS A 274 14.93 0.06 -21.25
C LYS A 274 15.24 -0.43 -19.85
N LYS A 275 16.47 -0.89 -19.60
CA LYS A 275 16.90 -1.43 -18.30
C LYS A 275 16.59 -0.47 -17.13
N SER A 276 16.11 -1.03 -16.02
CA SER A 276 15.77 -0.30 -14.79
C SER A 276 14.86 0.90 -15.04
N PHE A 277 13.82 0.71 -15.87
CA PHE A 277 12.94 1.78 -16.34
C PHE A 277 12.37 2.62 -15.20
N TYR A 278 11.82 1.97 -14.17
CA TYR A 278 11.25 2.66 -13.01
C TYR A 278 12.24 3.58 -12.30
N CYS A 279 13.40 3.06 -11.89
CA CYS A 279 14.43 3.84 -11.21
C CYS A 279 14.93 5.03 -12.05
N ASN A 280 14.89 4.91 -13.39
CA ASN A 280 15.38 5.93 -14.31
C ASN A 280 14.34 7.01 -14.64
N TRP A 281 13.08 6.63 -14.85
CA TRP A 281 12.08 7.48 -15.51
C TRP A 281 10.86 7.80 -14.64
N ILE A 282 10.58 7.04 -13.58
CA ILE A 282 9.35 7.17 -12.79
C ILE A 282 9.65 7.41 -11.30
N CYS A 283 10.63 6.72 -10.74
CA CYS A 283 10.91 6.70 -9.30
C CYS A 283 11.13 8.12 -8.72
N PRO A 284 10.33 8.55 -7.73
CA PRO A 284 10.46 9.88 -7.11
C PRO A 284 11.82 10.08 -6.44
N PHE A 285 12.29 9.08 -5.68
CA PHE A 285 13.56 9.15 -4.95
C PHE A 285 14.78 9.07 -5.87
N GLY A 286 14.72 8.22 -6.89
CA GLY A 286 15.75 8.17 -7.93
C GLY A 286 15.86 9.49 -8.69
N SER A 287 14.72 10.15 -8.91
CA SER A 287 14.67 11.46 -9.55
C SER A 287 15.23 12.56 -8.66
N ALA A 288 14.90 12.55 -7.37
CA ALA A 288 15.43 13.49 -6.38
C ALA A 288 16.95 13.40 -6.26
N GLN A 289 17.50 12.18 -6.21
CA GLN A 289 18.95 11.98 -6.19
C GLN A 289 19.64 12.48 -7.48
N GLU A 290 19.02 12.31 -8.65
CA GLU A 290 19.59 12.86 -9.89
C GLU A 290 19.53 14.39 -9.94
N LEU A 291 18.45 15.00 -9.43
CA LEU A 291 18.35 16.45 -9.28
C LEU A 291 19.43 16.99 -8.34
N ALA A 292 19.61 16.37 -7.17
CA ALA A 292 20.70 16.71 -6.24
C ALA A 292 22.08 16.58 -6.93
N GLY A 293 22.27 15.52 -7.70
CA GLY A 293 23.49 15.30 -8.49
C GLY A 293 23.70 16.25 -9.67
N LYS A 294 22.79 17.19 -9.95
CA LYS A 294 23.01 18.29 -10.92
C LYS A 294 23.66 19.52 -10.27
N LEU A 295 23.68 19.61 -8.93
CA LEU A 295 24.29 20.71 -8.19
C LEU A 295 25.82 20.74 -8.34
N ASN A 296 26.45 19.58 -8.55
CA ASN A 296 27.88 19.47 -8.78
C ASN A 296 28.18 18.92 -10.18
N LYS A 297 29.01 19.64 -10.94
CA LYS A 297 29.44 19.25 -12.30
C LYS A 297 30.59 18.23 -12.28
N LYS A 298 31.42 18.21 -11.22
CA LYS A 298 32.59 17.33 -11.11
C LYS A 298 32.22 16.09 -10.29
N LYS A 299 31.80 15.03 -10.98
CA LYS A 299 31.34 13.79 -10.35
C LYS A 299 32.49 12.84 -10.08
N PHE A 300 32.45 12.20 -8.90
CA PHE A 300 33.35 11.11 -8.58
C PHE A 300 32.93 9.86 -9.34
N HIS A 301 33.85 9.31 -10.12
CA HIS A 301 33.65 8.07 -10.86
C HIS A 301 34.49 6.98 -10.18
N PRO A 302 33.85 6.02 -9.47
CA PRO A 302 34.57 4.94 -8.80
C PRO A 302 35.42 4.14 -9.79
N SER A 303 36.56 3.61 -9.32
CA SER A 303 37.40 2.71 -10.12
C SER A 303 36.62 1.43 -10.53
N PRO A 304 36.95 0.78 -11.66
CA PRO A 304 36.23 -0.41 -12.13
C PRO A 304 36.14 -1.54 -11.10
N SER A 305 37.18 -1.73 -10.28
CA SER A 305 37.23 -2.72 -9.20
C SER A 305 36.29 -2.37 -8.05
N LEU A 306 36.28 -1.11 -7.60
CA LEU A 306 35.36 -0.61 -6.59
C LEU A 306 33.91 -0.69 -7.06
N MET A 307 33.66 -0.43 -8.36
CA MET A 307 32.35 -0.58 -8.98
C MET A 307 31.83 -2.03 -8.93
N LYS A 308 32.73 -3.01 -9.03
CA LYS A 308 32.40 -4.44 -8.97
C LYS A 308 31.96 -4.84 -7.56
N VAL A 309 32.69 -4.37 -6.54
CA VAL A 309 32.37 -4.59 -5.12
C VAL A 309 31.05 -3.91 -4.75
N LEU A 310 30.91 -2.63 -5.06
CA LEU A 310 29.71 -1.83 -4.76
C LEU A 310 28.44 -2.39 -5.40
N LYS A 311 28.55 -2.99 -6.60
CA LYS A 311 27.42 -3.67 -7.25
C LYS A 311 27.00 -4.93 -6.48
N HIS A 312 27.93 -5.60 -5.83
CA HIS A 312 27.66 -6.77 -4.99
C HIS A 312 27.02 -6.37 -3.65
N THR A 313 27.35 -5.17 -3.15
CA THR A 313 26.76 -4.62 -1.91
C THR A 313 25.24 -4.53 -1.98
N GLN A 314 24.69 -4.06 -3.11
CA GLN A 314 23.24 -3.99 -3.29
C GLN A 314 22.57 -5.38 -3.21
N THR A 315 23.17 -6.38 -3.86
CA THR A 315 22.73 -7.79 -3.78
C THR A 315 22.78 -8.30 -2.35
N PHE A 316 23.91 -8.09 -1.67
CA PHE A 316 24.14 -8.56 -0.31
C PHE A 316 23.14 -7.95 0.68
N ILE A 317 22.91 -6.64 0.61
CA ILE A 317 21.91 -5.95 1.45
C ILE A 317 20.52 -6.54 1.20
N THR A 318 20.14 -6.77 -0.05
CA THR A 318 18.83 -7.35 -0.38
C THR A 318 18.67 -8.75 0.20
N LEU A 319 19.72 -9.59 0.09
CA LEU A 319 19.73 -10.94 0.67
C LEU A 319 19.68 -10.89 2.20
N ALA A 320 20.41 -9.96 2.83
CA ALA A 320 20.38 -9.75 4.27
C ALA A 320 18.98 -9.32 4.76
N VAL A 321 18.32 -8.40 4.04
CA VAL A 321 16.92 -8.02 4.35
C VAL A 321 15.99 -9.22 4.27
N PHE A 322 16.08 -10.04 3.21
CA PHE A 322 15.27 -11.25 3.12
C PHE A 322 15.58 -12.27 4.22
N PHE A 323 16.84 -12.44 4.58
CA PHE A 323 17.23 -13.30 5.69
C PHE A 323 16.67 -12.81 7.02
N CYS A 324 16.78 -11.51 7.32
CA CYS A 324 16.18 -10.89 8.50
C CYS A 324 14.67 -11.12 8.56
N LEU A 325 13.97 -10.84 7.46
CA LEU A 325 12.51 -11.07 7.36
C LEU A 325 12.13 -12.53 7.58
N TRP A 326 12.93 -13.46 7.08
CA TRP A 326 12.68 -14.89 7.27
C TRP A 326 12.90 -15.34 8.71
N MET A 327 13.96 -14.85 9.36
CA MET A 327 14.24 -15.15 10.77
C MET A 327 13.28 -14.44 11.74
N GLY A 328 12.40 -13.56 11.24
CA GLY A 328 11.55 -12.70 12.07
C GLY A 328 12.32 -11.64 12.86
N ILE A 329 13.60 -11.42 12.51
CA ILE A 329 14.51 -10.48 13.18
C ILE A 329 14.51 -9.18 12.40
N ALA A 330 14.42 -8.03 13.07
CA ALA A 330 14.43 -6.72 12.43
C ALA A 330 13.36 -6.64 11.31
N SER A 331 12.17 -7.16 11.59
CA SER A 331 11.01 -7.20 10.72
C SER A 331 10.68 -5.78 10.20
N ASP A 332 10.88 -4.76 11.02
CA ASP A 332 10.73 -3.35 10.67
C ASP A 332 11.73 -2.81 9.64
N ILE A 333 12.80 -3.53 9.29
CA ILE A 333 13.87 -3.03 8.39
C ILE A 333 13.32 -2.59 7.02
N VAL A 334 12.23 -3.24 6.59
CA VAL A 334 11.48 -2.94 5.37
C VAL A 334 10.83 -1.55 5.40
N ASN A 335 10.50 -1.04 6.58
CA ASN A 335 9.91 0.28 6.76
C ASN A 335 10.94 1.41 6.61
N TYR A 336 12.24 1.08 6.63
CA TYR A 336 13.34 2.05 6.53
C TYR A 336 13.79 2.34 5.09
N GLU A 337 12.90 2.19 4.10
CA GLU A 337 13.18 2.69 2.75
C GLU A 337 12.92 4.21 2.67
N PRO A 338 13.84 5.02 2.09
CA PRO A 338 13.73 6.47 2.03
C PRO A 338 12.58 6.98 1.14
N PHE A 339 11.80 6.09 0.55
CA PHE A 339 10.61 6.45 -0.20
C PHE A 339 9.52 7.06 0.70
N SER A 340 9.38 6.58 1.94
CA SER A 340 8.42 7.13 2.90
C SER A 340 8.81 8.53 3.39
N ALA A 341 10.07 8.97 3.20
CA ALA A 341 10.52 10.33 3.52
C ALA A 341 9.75 11.42 2.75
N PHE A 342 9.18 11.11 1.58
CA PHE A 342 8.31 12.03 0.84
C PHE A 342 7.02 12.38 1.60
N ILE A 343 6.66 11.57 2.58
CA ILE A 343 5.48 11.73 3.42
C ILE A 343 5.95 12.15 4.82
N PHE A 344 6.53 13.36 4.92
CA PHE A 344 7.21 13.85 6.13
C PHE A 344 6.40 13.74 7.42
N LYS A 345 5.06 13.85 7.35
CA LYS A 345 4.17 13.71 8.51
C LYS A 345 4.13 12.29 9.10
N HIS A 346 4.53 11.28 8.33
CA HIS A 346 4.43 9.87 8.69
C HIS A 346 5.78 9.15 8.61
N ALA A 347 6.87 9.85 8.30
CA ALA A 347 8.21 9.28 8.21
C ALA A 347 8.91 9.32 9.57
N SER A 348 9.57 8.23 9.96
CA SER A 348 10.40 8.20 11.16
C SER A 348 11.64 9.08 10.98
N LEU A 349 12.19 9.60 12.09
CA LEU A 349 13.40 10.41 12.07
C LEU A 349 14.57 9.68 11.38
N ALA A 350 14.71 8.38 11.64
CA ALA A 350 15.73 7.54 11.00
C ALA A 350 15.59 7.52 9.47
N VAL A 351 14.37 7.39 8.94
CA VAL A 351 14.12 7.43 7.49
C VAL A 351 14.49 8.79 6.89
N LEU A 352 14.17 9.88 7.59
CA LEU A 352 14.52 11.24 7.15
C LEU A 352 16.05 11.43 7.11
N ILE A 353 16.77 10.93 8.12
CA ILE A 353 18.23 10.96 8.17
C ILE A 353 18.82 10.16 7.00
N ILE A 354 18.35 8.92 6.78
CA ILE A 354 18.81 8.07 5.67
C ILE A 354 18.56 8.76 4.32
N ALA A 355 17.36 9.30 4.11
CA ALA A 355 17.00 10.02 2.89
C ALA A 355 17.88 11.26 2.69
N GLY A 356 18.08 12.06 3.75
CA GLY A 356 18.93 13.25 3.73
C GLY A 356 20.38 12.93 3.40
N ILE A 357 20.99 11.98 4.10
CA ILE A 357 22.36 11.52 3.84
C ILE A 357 22.49 11.01 2.40
N SER A 358 21.53 10.20 1.94
CA SER A 358 21.53 9.70 0.56
C SER A 358 21.48 10.84 -0.46
N LEU A 359 20.67 11.88 -0.23
CA LEU A 359 20.59 13.04 -1.13
C LEU A 359 21.88 13.86 -1.10
N LEU A 360 22.51 14.04 0.05
CA LEU A 360 23.81 14.72 0.17
C LEU A 360 24.90 13.98 -0.60
N ILE A 361 25.01 12.66 -0.42
CA ILE A 361 25.97 11.83 -1.16
C ILE A 361 25.69 11.87 -2.67
N SER A 362 24.42 12.06 -3.06
CA SER A 362 24.01 12.14 -4.48
C SER A 362 24.62 13.32 -5.24
N ILE A 363 25.05 14.37 -4.52
CA ILE A 363 25.75 15.52 -5.10
C ILE A 363 27.09 15.07 -5.70
N ILE A 364 27.79 14.14 -5.04
CA ILE A 364 29.13 13.69 -5.43
C ILE A 364 29.07 12.45 -6.32
N THR A 365 28.21 11.49 -5.96
CA THR A 365 28.07 10.20 -6.62
C THR A 365 26.67 10.06 -7.24
N PRO A 366 26.52 9.65 -8.50
CA PRO A 366 25.20 9.54 -9.10
C PRO A 366 24.37 8.41 -8.46
N ARG A 367 23.24 8.79 -7.82
CA ARG A 367 22.19 7.90 -7.28
C ARG A 367 22.73 6.77 -6.36
N PRO A 368 23.42 7.12 -5.27
CA PRO A 368 24.07 6.17 -4.36
C PRO A 368 23.09 5.14 -3.79
N TRP A 369 21.91 5.56 -3.34
CA TRP A 369 20.94 4.63 -2.76
C TRP A 369 20.41 3.64 -3.79
N CYS A 370 19.95 4.14 -4.95
CA CYS A 370 19.39 3.28 -5.99
C CYS A 370 20.41 2.29 -6.57
N ARG A 371 21.71 2.62 -6.50
CA ARG A 371 22.78 1.81 -7.09
C ARG A 371 23.42 0.84 -6.11
N PHE A 372 23.44 1.16 -4.82
CA PHE A 372 24.25 0.41 -3.84
C PHE A 372 23.45 -0.16 -2.67
N VAL A 373 22.27 0.38 -2.36
CA VAL A 373 21.56 0.04 -1.11
C VAL A 373 20.14 -0.46 -1.37
N CYS A 374 19.41 0.14 -2.31
CA CYS A 374 17.99 -0.04 -2.52
C CYS A 374 17.59 -1.51 -2.81
N PRO A 375 16.89 -2.20 -1.89
CA PRO A 375 16.41 -3.57 -2.11
C PRO A 375 15.34 -3.64 -3.20
N THR A 376 14.38 -2.71 -3.19
CA THR A 376 13.34 -2.61 -4.23
C THR A 376 13.95 -2.46 -5.63
N GLY A 377 14.97 -1.60 -5.77
CA GLY A 377 15.66 -1.40 -7.04
C GLY A 377 16.36 -2.66 -7.54
N GLN A 378 16.89 -3.48 -6.63
CA GLN A 378 17.55 -4.72 -6.95
C GLN A 378 16.57 -5.80 -7.41
N ILE A 379 15.43 -5.95 -6.71
CA ILE A 379 14.34 -6.85 -7.10
C ILE A 379 13.89 -6.53 -8.53
N LEU A 380 13.60 -5.25 -8.82
CA LEU A 380 13.21 -4.82 -10.16
C LEU A 380 14.33 -5.02 -11.19
N ASN A 381 15.59 -4.86 -10.82
CA ASN A 381 16.70 -5.07 -11.76
C ASN A 381 16.89 -6.55 -12.11
N TRP A 382 16.61 -7.45 -11.17
CA TRP A 382 16.68 -8.90 -11.38
C TRP A 382 15.56 -9.43 -12.25
N THR A 383 14.32 -8.96 -12.06
CA THR A 383 13.21 -9.32 -12.96
C THR A 383 13.47 -8.94 -14.42
N ASN A 384 14.29 -7.92 -14.63
CA ASN A 384 14.63 -7.38 -15.95
C ASN A 384 15.80 -8.09 -16.63
N LYS A 385 16.39 -9.10 -15.98
CA LYS A 385 17.46 -9.95 -16.52
C LYS A 385 17.01 -11.37 -16.87
N MET A 386 15.77 -11.72 -16.52
CA MET A 386 15.08 -12.89 -17.08
C MET A 386 14.80 -12.64 -18.55
#